data_AF-A0A7W9XL32-F1
#
_entry.id   AF-A0A7W9XL32-F1
#
_cell.length_a   1.000
_cell.length_b   1.000
_cell.length_c   1.000
_cell.angle_alpha   90.00
_cell.angle_beta   90.00
_cell.angle_gamma   90.00
#
_symmetry.space_group_name_H-M   'P 1'
#
loop_
_entity.id
_entity.type
_entity.pdbx_description
1 polymer ?
#
loop_
_entity_poly.entity_id
_entity_poly.type
_entity_poly.pdbx_seq_one_letter_code
_entity_poly.pdbx_strand_id
1 'polypeptide(L)'
;MIKTVADFLYRFQQEQEKVAKAQGLLQRTAIGEMYEQITANLLKKAIFEGLDINIVSQSFIKDATGKRSDELDVIIIQGQGQPIELTKDRYDVTFDQVIAVIQVKKTLNNQQLEEGYFNLYSVYEIAPDGIEEYQLHMFNDMYRAICRQSTAIDGKLRTVFANSTEEALYHILKWDAILPARILFAFDGYQTEKGLRDSFYEFIGKNRSTPENLKEGFSPLHFPNLIINDEFILQKNNGLPYVSTLNGVDWDFYTSSIGNPLLNLLEIVWTRLSYRYNLSSSIFGEDLELEGSNPYLSANIVWADGMRGWNYHYTTYSRSVLKGQVGGSMGWSPVQLSFDQFQIINYLCKNQSLKLHKIRRALALSDDPDFNVEDFIASLINTGLVYLYASRELRLLTEACRTIIMPDGNYYAADDKTGRLTRWAFKN
;
A
#
# COMPACT_ATOMS: atom_id res chain seq x y z
N MET A 1 1.93 26.04 5.67
CA MET A 1 2.92 26.28 4.60
C MET A 1 2.72 25.18 3.57
N ILE A 2 2.72 25.47 2.28
CA ILE A 2 2.63 24.44 1.23
C ILE A 2 4.05 23.93 1.02
N LYS A 3 4.33 22.67 1.37
CA LYS A 3 5.62 22.04 1.11
C LYS A 3 5.56 21.09 -0.10
N THR A 4 4.40 20.49 -0.35
CA THR A 4 4.19 19.48 -1.39
C THR A 4 3.02 19.82 -2.33
N VAL A 5 2.91 19.10 -3.45
CA VAL A 5 1.72 19.15 -4.33
C VAL A 5 0.47 18.71 -3.57
N ALA A 6 0.58 17.71 -2.69
CA ALA A 6 -0.51 17.27 -1.83
C ALA A 6 -1.01 18.41 -0.91
N ASP A 7 -0.12 19.22 -0.34
CA ASP A 7 -0.52 20.36 0.51
C ASP A 7 -1.27 21.42 -0.28
N PHE A 8 -0.84 21.69 -1.51
CA PHE A 8 -1.52 22.63 -2.39
C PHE A 8 -2.92 22.12 -2.75
N LEU A 9 -3.01 20.86 -3.17
CA LEU A 9 -4.28 20.24 -3.54
C LEU A 9 -5.23 20.14 -2.35
N TYR A 10 -4.73 19.88 -1.14
CA TYR A 10 -5.58 19.76 0.04
C TYR A 10 -6.18 21.12 0.42
N ARG A 11 -5.39 22.19 0.31
CA ARG A 11 -5.93 23.56 0.45
C ARG A 11 -6.92 23.90 -0.65
N PHE A 12 -6.63 23.51 -1.90
CA PHE A 12 -7.56 23.72 -3.00
C PHE A 12 -8.89 23.00 -2.76
N GLN A 13 -8.85 21.75 -2.28
CA GLN A 13 -10.01 20.98 -1.88
C GLN A 13 -10.83 21.73 -0.81
N GLN A 14 -10.19 22.16 0.27
CA GLN A 14 -10.84 22.89 1.35
C GLN A 14 -11.55 24.17 0.87
N GLU A 15 -10.96 24.89 -0.10
CA GLU A 15 -11.61 26.06 -0.70
C GLU A 15 -12.80 25.69 -1.61
N GLN A 16 -12.68 24.63 -2.41
CA GLN A 16 -13.80 24.13 -3.23
C GLN A 16 -14.98 23.69 -2.34
N GLU A 17 -14.70 23.04 -1.21
CA GLU A 17 -15.72 22.65 -0.24
C GLU A 17 -16.43 23.85 0.40
N LYS A 18 -15.71 24.94 0.69
CA LYS A 18 -16.32 26.18 1.22
C LYS A 18 -17.28 26.79 0.21
N VAL A 19 -16.87 26.87 -1.07
CA VAL A 19 -17.71 27.38 -2.16
C VAL A 19 -18.95 26.50 -2.33
N ALA A 20 -18.77 25.18 -2.35
CA ALA A 20 -19.82 24.18 -2.39
C ALA A 20 -20.84 24.35 -1.24
N LYS A 21 -20.37 24.49 0.00
CA LYS A 21 -21.22 24.71 1.18
C LYS A 21 -21.99 26.04 1.07
N ALA A 22 -21.37 27.09 0.53
CA ALA A 22 -22.00 28.40 0.35
C ALA A 22 -23.11 28.41 -0.72
N GLN A 23 -23.04 27.52 -1.72
CA GLN A 23 -24.05 27.41 -2.77
C GLN A 23 -25.38 26.78 -2.31
N GLY A 24 -25.45 26.24 -1.09
CA GLY A 24 -26.73 25.87 -0.47
C GLY A 24 -27.55 24.81 -1.21
N LEU A 25 -26.89 23.87 -1.90
CA LEU A 25 -27.58 22.75 -2.55
C LEU A 25 -28.27 21.87 -1.49
N LEU A 26 -29.60 21.73 -1.58
CA LEU A 26 -30.42 20.97 -0.62
C LEU A 26 -30.68 19.52 -1.05
N GLN A 27 -30.51 19.19 -2.34
CA GLN A 27 -30.78 17.83 -2.85
C GLN A 27 -29.57 16.92 -2.64
N ARG A 28 -29.79 15.75 -2.01
CA ARG A 28 -28.73 14.78 -1.67
C ARG A 28 -27.90 14.34 -2.89
N THR A 29 -28.54 14.11 -4.03
CA THR A 29 -27.87 13.67 -5.28
C THR A 29 -26.91 14.74 -5.81
N ALA A 30 -27.37 15.98 -5.95
CA ALA A 30 -26.53 17.09 -6.42
C ALA A 30 -25.33 17.36 -5.50
N ILE A 31 -25.46 17.08 -4.20
CA ILE A 31 -24.35 17.19 -3.25
C ILE A 31 -23.31 16.09 -3.51
N GLY A 32 -23.74 14.84 -3.80
CA GLY A 32 -22.84 13.74 -4.15
C GLY A 32 -22.01 14.05 -5.39
N GLU A 33 -22.67 14.39 -6.50
CA GLU A 33 -22.04 14.73 -7.78
C GLU A 33 -20.99 15.85 -7.65
N MET A 34 -21.25 16.82 -6.79
CA MET A 34 -20.31 17.92 -6.54
C MET A 34 -19.01 17.44 -5.88
N TYR A 35 -19.07 16.55 -4.89
CA TYR A 35 -17.87 15.99 -4.25
C TYR A 35 -17.12 15.04 -5.19
N GLU A 36 -17.83 14.30 -6.03
CA GLU A 36 -17.24 13.49 -7.10
C GLU A 36 -16.46 14.39 -8.08
N GLN A 37 -17.06 15.51 -8.49
CA GLN A 37 -16.45 16.46 -9.41
C GLN A 37 -15.21 17.15 -8.81
N ILE A 38 -15.25 17.50 -7.52
CA ILE A 38 -14.09 18.03 -6.79
C ILE A 38 -12.96 16.99 -6.83
N THR A 39 -13.26 15.73 -6.50
CA THR A 39 -12.29 14.63 -6.49
C THR A 39 -11.67 14.40 -7.86
N ALA A 40 -12.50 14.33 -8.92
CA ALA A 40 -12.02 14.19 -10.29
C ALA A 40 -11.13 15.36 -10.72
N ASN A 41 -11.48 16.60 -10.34
CA ASN A 41 -10.69 17.79 -10.68
C ASN A 41 -9.33 17.83 -9.95
N LEU A 42 -9.29 17.40 -8.69
CA LEU A 42 -8.03 17.27 -7.93
C LEU A 42 -7.10 16.28 -8.61
N LEU A 43 -7.61 15.09 -8.96
CA LEU A 43 -6.84 14.05 -9.62
C LEU A 43 -6.36 14.47 -11.01
N LYS A 44 -7.20 15.15 -11.82
CA LYS A 44 -6.78 15.71 -13.12
C LYS A 44 -5.59 16.66 -13.01
N LYS A 45 -5.47 17.40 -11.89
CA LYS A 45 -4.34 18.31 -11.63
C LYS A 45 -3.09 17.60 -11.10
N ALA A 46 -3.23 16.36 -10.63
CA ALA A 46 -2.15 15.60 -10.00
C ALA A 46 -1.53 14.53 -10.91
N ILE A 47 -2.17 14.24 -12.05
CA ILE A 47 -1.70 13.27 -13.03
C ILE A 47 -0.70 13.95 -13.98
N PHE A 48 0.37 13.24 -14.33
CA PHE A 48 1.45 13.74 -15.17
C PHE A 48 0.98 14.00 -16.61
N GLU A 49 1.38 15.14 -17.18
CA GLU A 49 1.17 15.42 -18.59
C GLU A 49 1.93 14.43 -19.48
N GLY A 50 1.40 14.13 -20.67
CA GLY A 50 2.02 13.25 -21.65
C GLY A 50 1.76 11.74 -21.44
N LEU A 51 1.09 11.36 -20.34
CA LEU A 51 0.53 10.02 -20.19
C LEU A 51 -0.89 9.98 -20.76
N ASP A 52 -1.26 8.87 -21.41
CA ASP A 52 -2.62 8.63 -21.90
C ASP A 52 -3.53 8.21 -20.73
N ILE A 53 -3.74 9.13 -19.79
CA ILE A 53 -4.54 8.91 -18.59
C ILE A 53 -5.79 9.79 -18.64
N ASN A 54 -6.93 9.17 -18.39
CA ASN A 54 -8.21 9.85 -18.31
C ASN A 54 -8.89 9.54 -16.98
N ILE A 55 -9.79 10.45 -16.59
CA ILE A 55 -10.63 10.26 -15.42
C ILE A 55 -12.08 10.27 -15.90
N VAL A 56 -12.76 9.16 -15.67
CA VAL A 56 -14.19 9.01 -15.93
C VAL A 56 -14.93 8.95 -14.60
N SER A 57 -16.18 9.41 -14.60
CA SER A 57 -17.03 9.43 -13.42
C SER A 57 -18.32 8.67 -13.69
N GLN A 58 -18.96 8.17 -12.63
CA GLN A 58 -20.25 7.45 -12.71
C GLN A 58 -20.27 6.40 -13.82
N SER A 59 -19.22 5.59 -13.83
CA SER A 59 -18.89 4.68 -14.93
C SER A 59 -18.71 3.26 -14.41
N PHE A 60 -18.63 2.30 -15.32
CA PHE A 60 -18.62 0.87 -14.99
C PHE A 60 -17.36 0.22 -15.52
N ILE A 61 -16.83 -0.74 -14.77
CA ILE A 61 -15.82 -1.65 -15.31
C ILE A 61 -16.54 -2.87 -15.87
N LYS A 62 -16.19 -3.26 -17.09
CA LYS A 62 -16.82 -4.36 -17.82
C LYS A 62 -15.81 -5.45 -18.12
N ASP A 63 -16.18 -6.69 -17.83
CA ASP A 63 -15.37 -7.85 -18.15
C ASP A 63 -15.55 -8.31 -19.61
N ALA A 64 -14.76 -9.28 -20.03
CA ALA A 64 -14.82 -9.84 -21.39
C ALA A 64 -16.15 -10.56 -21.71
N THR A 65 -16.94 -10.92 -20.70
CA THR A 65 -18.26 -11.56 -20.85
C THR A 65 -19.40 -10.54 -20.98
N GLY A 66 -19.10 -9.26 -20.70
CA GLY A 66 -20.06 -8.17 -20.69
C GLY A 66 -20.72 -7.92 -19.33
N LYS A 67 -20.32 -8.65 -18.27
CA LYS A 67 -20.73 -8.35 -16.88
C LYS A 67 -20.08 -7.04 -16.44
N ARG A 68 -20.83 -6.22 -15.71
CA ARG A 68 -20.36 -4.94 -15.16
C ARG A 68 -20.16 -5.04 -13.65
N SER A 69 -19.25 -4.21 -13.12
CA SER A 69 -19.27 -3.81 -11.71
C SER A 69 -20.55 -3.04 -11.39
N ASP A 70 -20.72 -2.70 -10.12
CA ASP A 70 -21.60 -1.60 -9.74
C ASP A 70 -21.09 -0.26 -10.32
N GLU A 71 -21.92 0.79 -10.26
CA GLU A 71 -21.53 2.14 -10.73
C GLU A 71 -20.45 2.73 -9.80
N LEU A 72 -19.35 3.21 -10.39
CA LEU A 72 -18.21 3.74 -9.66
C LEU A 72 -18.09 5.25 -9.87
N ASP A 73 -17.93 5.98 -8.77
CA ASP A 73 -17.97 7.45 -8.76
C ASP A 73 -16.82 8.08 -9.57
N VAL A 74 -15.59 7.59 -9.38
CA VAL A 74 -14.40 8.07 -10.08
C VAL A 74 -13.49 6.89 -10.42
N ILE A 75 -13.11 6.78 -11.70
CA ILE A 75 -12.19 5.77 -12.21
C ILE A 75 -11.04 6.47 -12.92
N ILE A 76 -9.81 6.16 -12.53
CA ILE A 76 -8.60 6.56 -13.24
C ILE A 76 -8.25 5.45 -14.23
N ILE A 77 -8.21 5.79 -15.52
CA ILE A 77 -7.99 4.82 -16.60
C ILE A 77 -6.84 5.22 -17.51
N GLN A 78 -6.22 4.23 -18.15
CA GLN A 78 -5.41 4.42 -19.34
C GLN A 78 -6.29 4.41 -20.58
N GLY A 79 -6.05 5.35 -21.50
CA GLY A 79 -6.83 5.50 -22.72
C GLY A 79 -8.23 6.02 -22.46
N GLN A 80 -9.11 5.84 -23.44
CA GLN A 80 -10.49 6.33 -23.39
C GLN A 80 -11.45 5.21 -23.01
N GLY A 81 -12.51 5.56 -22.26
CA GLY A 81 -13.61 4.65 -22.01
C GLY A 81 -14.54 4.54 -23.23
N GLN A 82 -15.28 3.43 -23.32
CA GLN A 82 -16.33 3.27 -24.33
C GLN A 82 -17.60 3.98 -23.85
N PRO A 83 -18.09 5.02 -24.55
CA PRO A 83 -19.30 5.73 -24.13
C PRO A 83 -20.51 4.81 -24.17
N ILE A 84 -21.34 4.88 -23.13
CA ILE A 84 -22.59 4.10 -23.06
C ILE A 84 -23.67 4.85 -23.84
N GLU A 85 -24.25 4.17 -24.83
CA GLU A 85 -25.31 4.75 -25.67
C GLU A 85 -26.45 5.34 -24.83
N LEU A 86 -26.96 6.50 -25.26
CA LEU A 86 -28.08 7.22 -24.64
C LEU A 86 -27.82 7.72 -23.20
N THR A 87 -26.59 7.64 -22.71
CA THR A 87 -26.16 8.29 -21.47
C THR A 87 -25.24 9.47 -21.76
N LYS A 88 -25.18 10.43 -20.85
CA LYS A 88 -24.24 11.55 -20.93
C LYS A 88 -23.07 11.28 -20.00
N ASP A 89 -21.85 11.37 -20.51
CA ASP A 89 -20.60 11.31 -19.75
C ASP A 89 -20.40 10.02 -18.91
N ARG A 90 -21.02 8.89 -19.30
CA ARG A 90 -20.82 7.58 -18.68
C ARG A 90 -20.17 6.59 -19.65
N TYR A 91 -19.31 5.74 -19.11
CA TYR A 91 -18.46 4.88 -19.90
C TYR A 91 -18.44 3.45 -19.35
N ASP A 92 -18.32 2.48 -20.27
CA ASP A 92 -17.78 1.16 -19.99
C ASP A 92 -16.27 1.24 -20.16
N VAL A 93 -15.51 0.79 -19.16
CA VAL A 93 -14.05 0.65 -19.24
C VAL A 93 -13.67 -0.80 -19.04
N THR A 94 -12.60 -1.26 -19.67
CA THR A 94 -12.10 -2.63 -19.47
C THR A 94 -11.15 -2.67 -18.29
N PHE A 95 -11.06 -3.83 -17.63
CA PHE A 95 -10.30 -3.97 -16.39
C PHE A 95 -8.82 -3.62 -16.55
N ASP A 96 -8.21 -3.98 -17.68
CA ASP A 96 -6.82 -3.67 -18.02
C ASP A 96 -6.56 -2.16 -18.12
N GLN A 97 -7.56 -1.33 -18.41
CA GLN A 97 -7.42 0.12 -18.42
C GLN A 97 -7.34 0.72 -17.02
N VAL A 98 -7.90 0.07 -16.00
CA VAL A 98 -8.16 0.68 -14.70
C VAL A 98 -6.90 0.72 -13.84
N ILE A 99 -6.59 1.90 -13.30
CA ILE A 99 -5.44 2.13 -12.42
C ILE A 99 -5.91 2.25 -10.97
N ALA A 100 -6.98 3.02 -10.75
CA ALA A 100 -7.59 3.21 -9.45
C ALA A 100 -9.08 3.50 -9.56
N VAL A 101 -9.82 3.12 -8.52
CA VAL A 101 -11.25 3.36 -8.32
C VAL A 101 -11.41 4.09 -6.99
N ILE A 102 -12.13 5.20 -7.01
CA ILE A 102 -12.44 5.98 -5.82
C ILE A 102 -13.96 6.05 -5.66
N GLN A 103 -14.46 5.47 -4.56
CA GLN A 103 -15.80 5.70 -4.07
C GLN A 103 -15.82 6.96 -3.23
N VAL A 104 -16.66 7.92 -3.57
CA VAL A 104 -16.78 9.21 -2.89
C VAL A 104 -18.01 9.22 -1.98
N LYS A 105 -17.86 9.77 -0.78
CA LYS A 105 -18.96 10.05 0.14
C LYS A 105 -18.80 11.46 0.71
N LYS A 106 -19.91 12.19 0.85
CA LYS A 106 -19.87 13.47 1.59
C LYS A 106 -19.47 13.25 3.05
N THR A 107 -20.14 12.30 3.69
CA THR A 107 -20.00 11.98 5.11
C THR A 107 -19.85 10.47 5.22
N LEU A 108 -18.99 10.00 6.12
CA LEU A 108 -18.84 8.59 6.45
C LEU A 108 -19.48 8.27 7.80
N ASN A 109 -20.56 7.51 7.76
CA ASN A 109 -21.14 6.80 8.89
C ASN A 109 -21.10 5.29 8.62
N ASN A 110 -21.58 4.49 9.58
CA ASN A 110 -21.56 3.02 9.47
C ASN A 110 -22.20 2.50 8.17
N GLN A 111 -23.34 3.07 7.76
CA GLN A 111 -24.03 2.67 6.53
C GLN A 111 -23.20 3.03 5.29
N GLN A 112 -22.65 4.25 5.24
CA GLN A 112 -21.86 4.70 4.09
C GLN A 112 -20.52 3.98 3.99
N LEU A 113 -19.94 3.58 5.12
CA LEU A 113 -18.77 2.71 5.20
C LEU A 113 -19.06 1.34 4.58
N GLU A 114 -20.18 0.72 4.96
CA GLU A 114 -20.62 -0.58 4.44
C GLU A 114 -20.95 -0.52 2.95
N GLU A 115 -21.76 0.45 2.51
CA GLU A 115 -22.09 0.66 1.09
C GLU A 115 -20.84 0.92 0.26
N GLY A 116 -19.92 1.76 0.76
CA GLY A 116 -18.68 2.06 0.08
C GLY A 116 -17.74 0.86 -0.02
N TYR A 117 -17.68 0.03 1.04
CA TYR A 117 -16.92 -1.21 1.03
C TYR A 117 -17.43 -2.18 -0.03
N PHE A 118 -18.74 -2.45 -0.05
CA PHE A 118 -19.31 -3.41 -0.99
C PHE A 118 -19.29 -2.91 -2.44
N ASN A 119 -19.43 -1.60 -2.68
CA ASN A 119 -19.27 -1.07 -4.04
C ASN A 119 -17.84 -1.31 -4.55
N LEU A 120 -16.82 -1.08 -3.71
CA LEU A 120 -15.42 -1.37 -4.05
C LEU A 120 -15.14 -2.88 -4.14
N TYR A 121 -15.89 -3.72 -3.42
CA TYR A 121 -15.82 -5.18 -3.54
C TYR A 121 -16.31 -5.66 -4.92
N SER A 122 -17.31 -5.01 -5.52
CA SER A 122 -17.81 -5.38 -6.86
C SER A 122 -16.71 -5.38 -7.94
N VAL A 123 -15.67 -4.54 -7.78
CA VAL A 123 -14.48 -4.50 -8.66
C VAL A 123 -13.70 -5.82 -8.62
N TYR A 124 -13.64 -6.50 -7.47
CA TYR A 124 -13.01 -7.82 -7.36
C TYR A 124 -13.81 -8.88 -8.11
N GLU A 125 -15.15 -8.82 -8.08
CA GLU A 125 -16.04 -9.83 -8.66
C GLU A 125 -16.03 -9.89 -10.19
N ILE A 126 -15.39 -8.92 -10.83
CA ILE A 126 -15.24 -8.82 -12.29
C ILE A 126 -13.77 -8.86 -12.72
N ALA A 127 -12.84 -9.07 -11.78
CA ALA A 127 -11.43 -9.09 -12.07
C ALA A 127 -11.09 -10.29 -12.99
N PRO A 128 -10.34 -10.08 -14.08
CA PRO A 128 -9.98 -11.16 -14.98
C PRO A 128 -8.90 -12.07 -14.35
N ASP A 129 -8.88 -13.31 -14.81
CA ASP A 129 -7.73 -14.19 -14.60
C ASP A 129 -6.58 -13.72 -15.51
N GLY A 130 -5.50 -13.23 -14.92
CA GLY A 130 -4.34 -12.78 -15.68
C GLY A 130 -3.43 -11.90 -14.84
N ILE A 131 -2.16 -11.86 -15.19
CA ILE A 131 -1.20 -10.93 -14.61
C ILE A 131 -0.31 -10.38 -15.71
N GLU A 132 -0.23 -9.06 -15.79
CA GLU A 132 0.65 -8.36 -16.71
C GLU A 132 2.09 -8.30 -16.17
N GLU A 133 3.06 -7.99 -17.02
CA GLU A 133 4.47 -7.96 -16.64
C GLU A 133 4.76 -6.95 -15.50
N TYR A 134 4.22 -5.74 -15.58
CA TYR A 134 4.40 -4.74 -14.52
C TYR A 134 3.74 -5.17 -13.21
N GLN A 135 2.59 -5.87 -13.28
CA GLN A 135 1.91 -6.40 -12.10
C GLN A 135 2.69 -7.57 -11.48
N LEU A 136 3.37 -8.38 -12.30
CA LEU A 136 4.28 -9.41 -11.82
C LEU A 136 5.47 -8.78 -11.08
N HIS A 137 6.01 -7.67 -11.58
CA HIS A 137 7.06 -6.93 -10.89
C HIS A 137 6.58 -6.40 -9.54
N MET A 138 5.40 -5.77 -9.50
CA MET A 138 4.73 -5.31 -8.29
C MET A 138 4.58 -6.43 -7.26
N PHE A 139 4.01 -7.57 -7.67
CA PHE A 139 3.83 -8.73 -6.82
C PHE A 139 5.16 -9.21 -6.20
N ASN A 140 6.22 -9.28 -7.02
CA ASN A 140 7.53 -9.70 -6.54
C ASN A 140 8.07 -8.76 -5.47
N ASP A 141 7.95 -7.44 -5.68
CA ASP A 141 8.46 -6.44 -4.74
C ASP A 141 7.66 -6.44 -3.44
N MET A 142 6.33 -6.50 -3.52
CA MET A 142 5.44 -6.63 -2.37
C MET A 142 5.80 -7.85 -1.52
N TYR A 143 5.91 -9.02 -2.15
CA TYR A 143 6.19 -10.27 -1.44
C TYR A 143 7.58 -10.25 -0.80
N ARG A 144 8.60 -9.71 -1.49
CA ARG A 144 9.94 -9.57 -0.92
C ARG A 144 9.98 -8.56 0.22
N ALA A 145 9.26 -7.45 0.11
CA ALA A 145 9.19 -6.43 1.13
C ALA A 145 8.52 -6.94 2.41
N ILE A 146 7.41 -7.68 2.27
CA ILE A 146 6.62 -8.19 3.40
C ILE A 146 7.23 -9.46 3.99
N CYS A 147 7.50 -10.47 3.14
CA CYS A 147 7.89 -11.80 3.60
C CYS A 147 9.42 -12.00 3.70
N ARG A 148 10.22 -11.06 3.17
CA ARG A 148 11.70 -11.18 3.08
C ARG A 148 12.16 -12.43 2.33
N GLN A 149 11.35 -12.86 1.36
CA GLN A 149 11.52 -14.10 0.62
C GLN A 149 11.29 -13.87 -0.89
N SER A 150 11.87 -14.74 -1.71
CA SER A 150 11.57 -14.79 -3.14
C SER A 150 10.23 -15.48 -3.44
N THR A 151 9.51 -14.93 -4.42
CA THR A 151 8.33 -15.57 -5.05
C THR A 151 8.68 -16.81 -5.88
N ALA A 152 9.97 -17.00 -6.17
CA ALA A 152 10.48 -18.15 -6.92
C ALA A 152 11.57 -18.91 -6.15
N ILE A 153 11.59 -20.24 -6.31
CA ILE A 153 12.58 -21.18 -5.79
C ILE A 153 13.15 -21.95 -6.99
N ASP A 154 14.47 -21.95 -7.16
CA ASP A 154 15.18 -22.63 -8.27
C ASP A 154 14.58 -22.32 -9.66
N GLY A 155 14.21 -21.05 -9.89
CA GLY A 155 13.64 -20.58 -11.15
C GLY A 155 12.17 -20.95 -11.40
N LYS A 156 11.50 -21.59 -10.44
CA LYS A 156 10.06 -21.93 -10.51
C LYS A 156 9.27 -21.13 -9.48
N LEU A 157 7.98 -20.93 -9.74
CA LEU A 157 7.07 -20.32 -8.76
C LEU A 157 7.11 -21.11 -7.45
N ARG A 158 7.14 -20.39 -6.35
CA ARG A 158 7.13 -20.97 -5.01
C ARG A 158 5.83 -21.73 -4.77
N THR A 159 5.96 -22.93 -4.22
CA THR A 159 4.84 -23.78 -3.80
C THR A 159 4.96 -24.24 -2.34
N VAL A 160 6.03 -23.83 -1.65
CA VAL A 160 6.31 -24.19 -0.26
C VAL A 160 6.49 -22.91 0.55
N PHE A 161 5.86 -22.87 1.70
CA PHE A 161 5.78 -21.70 2.58
C PHE A 161 6.11 -22.10 4.01
N ALA A 162 6.65 -21.17 4.80
CA ALA A 162 7.00 -21.44 6.19
C ALA A 162 5.76 -21.66 7.07
N ASN A 163 4.65 -21.00 6.74
CA ASN A 163 3.38 -21.14 7.44
C ASN A 163 2.20 -20.78 6.53
N SER A 164 0.98 -21.07 7.01
CA SER A 164 -0.27 -20.84 6.28
C SER A 164 -0.56 -19.36 6.00
N THR A 165 -0.04 -18.44 6.82
CA THR A 165 -0.17 -16.98 6.58
C THR A 165 0.70 -16.57 5.40
N GLU A 166 1.96 -17.02 5.33
CA GLU A 166 2.85 -16.74 4.21
C GLU A 166 2.30 -17.30 2.88
N GLU A 167 1.74 -18.51 2.91
CA GLU A 167 1.03 -19.10 1.75
C GLU A 167 -0.12 -18.20 1.30
N ALA A 168 -0.98 -17.77 2.23
CA ALA A 168 -2.12 -16.93 1.89
C ALA A 168 -1.68 -15.53 1.39
N LEU A 169 -0.62 -14.96 1.96
CA LEU A 169 0.01 -13.72 1.50
C LEU A 169 0.50 -13.84 0.05
N TYR A 170 1.13 -14.95 -0.33
CA TYR A 170 1.57 -15.17 -1.70
C TYR A 170 0.42 -15.01 -2.70
N HIS A 171 -0.75 -15.57 -2.39
CA HIS A 171 -1.92 -15.47 -3.25
C HIS A 171 -2.60 -14.10 -3.20
N ILE A 172 -2.73 -13.50 -2.00
CA ILE A 172 -3.36 -12.19 -1.84
C ILE A 172 -2.54 -11.09 -2.50
N LEU A 173 -1.22 -11.06 -2.29
CA LEU A 173 -0.37 -10.01 -2.86
C LEU A 173 -0.31 -10.09 -4.39
N LYS A 174 -0.43 -11.31 -4.95
CA LYS A 174 -0.59 -11.49 -6.40
C LYS A 174 -1.89 -10.82 -6.89
N TRP A 175 -3.01 -11.06 -6.20
CA TRP A 175 -4.27 -10.43 -6.56
C TRP A 175 -4.28 -8.92 -6.30
N ASP A 176 -3.67 -8.43 -5.22
CA ASP A 176 -3.53 -6.99 -4.97
C ASP A 176 -2.72 -6.30 -6.08
N ALA A 177 -1.75 -6.97 -6.70
CA ALA A 177 -1.02 -6.44 -7.85
C ALA A 177 -1.89 -6.35 -9.12
N ILE A 178 -2.79 -7.31 -9.33
CA ILE A 178 -3.74 -7.36 -10.46
C ILE A 178 -4.84 -6.31 -10.30
N LEU A 179 -5.43 -6.22 -9.11
CA LEU A 179 -6.54 -5.32 -8.83
C LEU A 179 -6.10 -3.85 -8.88
N PRO A 180 -6.96 -2.94 -9.40
CA PRO A 180 -6.71 -1.52 -9.28
C PRO A 180 -6.72 -1.09 -7.82
N ALA A 181 -6.10 0.04 -7.52
CA ALA A 181 -6.20 0.63 -6.18
C ALA A 181 -7.67 0.99 -5.88
N ARG A 182 -8.19 0.53 -4.75
CA ARG A 182 -9.58 0.78 -4.32
C ARG A 182 -9.58 1.72 -3.12
N ILE A 183 -10.22 2.87 -3.26
CA ILE A 183 -10.18 3.94 -2.29
C ILE A 183 -11.60 4.34 -1.91
N LEU A 184 -11.88 4.45 -0.62
CA LEU A 184 -13.09 5.07 -0.09
C LEU A 184 -12.73 6.46 0.42
N PHE A 185 -13.22 7.51 -0.25
CA PHE A 185 -12.93 8.90 0.08
C PHE A 185 -14.17 9.57 0.67
N ALA A 186 -14.13 9.88 1.96
CA ALA A 186 -15.12 10.73 2.60
C ALA A 186 -14.57 12.07 3.07
N PHE A 187 -15.32 13.13 2.77
CA PHE A 187 -14.96 14.51 3.11
C PHE A 187 -15.24 14.89 4.58
N ASP A 188 -16.08 14.12 5.27
CA ASP A 188 -16.50 14.35 6.65
C ASP A 188 -16.98 13.01 7.26
N GLY A 189 -17.28 12.98 8.56
CA GLY A 189 -17.85 11.81 9.24
C GLY A 189 -17.37 11.64 10.67
N TYR A 190 -16.58 10.59 10.91
CA TYR A 190 -16.06 10.28 12.24
C TYR A 190 -15.21 11.44 12.77
N GLN A 191 -15.42 11.78 14.05
CA GLN A 191 -14.79 12.93 14.69
C GLN A 191 -13.41 12.62 15.29
N THR A 192 -13.00 11.35 15.29
CA THR A 192 -11.73 10.89 15.83
C THR A 192 -11.24 9.66 15.09
N GLU A 193 -9.93 9.49 14.95
CA GLU A 193 -9.28 8.28 14.43
C GLU A 193 -9.79 7.02 15.13
N LYS A 194 -9.92 7.05 16.47
CA LYS A 194 -10.47 5.93 17.25
C LYS A 194 -11.90 5.56 16.80
N GLY A 195 -12.74 6.56 16.55
CA GLY A 195 -14.12 6.33 16.11
C GLY A 195 -14.19 5.63 14.75
N LEU A 196 -13.33 6.03 13.81
CA LEU A 196 -13.21 5.37 12.51
C LEU A 196 -12.71 3.91 12.67
N ARG A 197 -11.66 3.69 13.48
CA ARG A 197 -11.11 2.35 13.78
C ARG A 197 -12.14 1.43 14.43
N ASP A 198 -12.84 1.91 15.46
CA ASP A 198 -13.84 1.13 16.17
C ASP A 198 -14.98 0.73 15.22
N SER A 199 -15.48 1.67 14.42
CA SER A 199 -16.57 1.43 13.49
C SER A 199 -16.21 0.41 12.39
N PHE A 200 -15.02 0.53 11.79
CA PHE A 200 -14.58 -0.43 10.78
C PHE A 200 -14.35 -1.82 11.37
N TYR A 201 -13.83 -1.91 12.60
CA TYR A 201 -13.68 -3.19 13.29
C TYR A 201 -15.04 -3.82 13.64
N GLU A 202 -16.01 -3.02 14.10
CA GLU A 202 -17.39 -3.48 14.33
C GLU A 202 -18.05 -3.98 13.03
N PHE A 203 -17.83 -3.29 11.91
CA PHE A 203 -18.31 -3.72 10.59
C PHE A 203 -17.75 -5.10 10.20
N ILE A 204 -16.45 -5.33 10.39
CA ILE A 204 -15.83 -6.64 10.16
C ILE A 204 -16.44 -7.69 11.10
N GLY A 205 -16.59 -7.36 12.38
CA GLY A 205 -17.14 -8.26 13.39
C GLY A 205 -18.58 -8.72 13.11
N LYS A 206 -19.42 -7.83 12.57
CA LYS A 206 -20.79 -8.16 12.11
C LYS A 206 -20.82 -9.14 10.94
N ASN A 207 -19.73 -9.22 10.19
CA ASN A 207 -19.57 -10.07 9.02
C ASN A 207 -18.62 -11.26 9.27
N ARG A 208 -18.48 -11.68 10.53
CA ARG A 208 -17.73 -12.88 10.87
C ARG A 208 -18.44 -14.15 10.37
N SER A 209 -17.71 -15.01 9.67
CA SER A 209 -18.20 -16.31 9.24
C SER A 209 -18.49 -17.24 10.42
N THR A 210 -19.53 -18.06 10.30
CA THR A 210 -19.80 -19.23 11.15
C THR A 210 -19.85 -20.49 10.28
N PRO A 211 -19.75 -21.71 10.85
CA PRO A 211 -19.85 -22.94 10.08
C PRO A 211 -21.13 -23.05 9.23
N GLU A 212 -22.22 -22.43 9.66
CA GLU A 212 -23.53 -22.42 8.99
C GLU A 212 -23.70 -21.24 8.02
N ASN A 213 -22.85 -20.20 8.12
CA ASN A 213 -23.00 -18.96 7.37
C ASN A 213 -21.62 -18.39 7.02
N LEU A 214 -21.07 -18.87 5.91
CA LEU A 214 -19.82 -18.35 5.36
C LEU A 214 -20.04 -16.95 4.79
N LYS A 215 -19.25 -15.99 5.26
CA LYS A 215 -19.21 -14.62 4.74
C LYS A 215 -18.00 -14.47 3.85
N GLU A 216 -18.25 -14.19 2.57
CA GLU A 216 -17.22 -13.89 1.58
C GLU A 216 -16.88 -12.39 1.58
N GLY A 217 -15.74 -12.04 0.97
CA GLY A 217 -15.36 -10.64 0.83
C GLY A 217 -14.75 -9.98 2.07
N PHE A 218 -14.36 -10.76 3.10
CA PHE A 218 -13.75 -10.25 4.35
C PHE A 218 -12.33 -10.79 4.59
N SER A 219 -11.61 -11.16 3.53
CA SER A 219 -10.15 -11.38 3.55
C SER A 219 -9.40 -10.04 3.39
N PRO A 220 -8.15 -9.88 3.87
CA PRO A 220 -7.36 -8.67 3.67
C PRO A 220 -7.29 -8.23 2.19
N LEU A 221 -7.41 -9.17 1.24
CA LEU A 221 -7.49 -8.88 -0.19
C LEU A 221 -8.61 -7.90 -0.54
N HIS A 222 -9.76 -8.01 0.10
CA HIS A 222 -10.97 -7.27 -0.26
C HIS A 222 -11.04 -5.88 0.38
N PHE A 223 -10.20 -5.63 1.38
CA PHE A 223 -10.21 -4.37 2.10
C PHE A 223 -9.71 -3.26 1.17
N PRO A 224 -10.34 -2.07 1.19
CA PRO A 224 -9.85 -0.93 0.43
C PRO A 224 -8.38 -0.63 0.76
N ASN A 225 -7.62 -0.25 -0.27
CA ASN A 225 -6.23 0.18 -0.10
C ASN A 225 -6.14 1.43 0.80
N LEU A 226 -7.17 2.27 0.75
CA LEU A 226 -7.27 3.50 1.52
C LEU A 226 -8.72 3.81 1.89
N ILE A 227 -8.95 4.19 3.14
CA ILE A 227 -10.20 4.80 3.61
C ILE A 227 -9.84 6.15 4.19
N ILE A 228 -10.37 7.22 3.59
CA ILE A 228 -10.23 8.60 4.05
C ILE A 228 -11.54 9.03 4.69
N ASN A 229 -11.46 9.62 5.88
CA ASN A 229 -12.54 10.33 6.54
C ASN A 229 -11.98 11.66 7.04
N ASP A 230 -12.14 12.71 6.25
CA ASP A 230 -11.49 14.01 6.47
C ASP A 230 -9.97 13.83 6.66
N GLU A 231 -9.42 14.12 7.84
CA GLU A 231 -8.00 13.94 8.16
C GLU A 231 -7.64 12.53 8.67
N PHE A 232 -8.63 11.69 8.96
CA PHE A 232 -8.43 10.33 9.50
C PHE A 232 -8.31 9.32 8.39
N ILE A 233 -7.25 8.51 8.43
CA ILE A 233 -6.89 7.59 7.35
C ILE A 233 -6.79 6.18 7.91
N LEU A 234 -7.36 5.21 7.20
CA LEU A 234 -6.98 3.79 7.32
C LEU A 234 -6.31 3.37 6.02
N GLN A 235 -5.15 2.73 6.10
CA GLN A 235 -4.35 2.38 4.93
C GLN A 235 -3.84 0.94 4.98
N LYS A 236 -3.76 0.32 3.80
CA LYS A 236 -3.29 -1.05 3.64
C LYS A 236 -1.78 -1.10 3.46
N ASN A 237 -1.14 -1.98 4.21
CA ASN A 237 0.31 -2.20 4.20
C ASN A 237 0.70 -3.39 3.30
N ASN A 238 0.22 -3.40 2.05
CA ASN A 238 0.46 -4.47 1.09
C ASN A 238 1.78 -4.35 0.31
N GLY A 239 2.61 -3.38 0.66
CA GLY A 239 3.89 -3.09 0.03
C GLY A 239 3.82 -2.10 -1.12
N LEU A 240 2.66 -1.46 -1.36
CA LEU A 240 2.46 -0.49 -2.44
C LEU A 240 1.54 0.68 -2.01
N PRO A 241 2.10 1.79 -1.51
CA PRO A 241 3.50 2.04 -1.17
C PRO A 241 3.87 1.60 0.26
N TYR A 242 2.88 1.45 1.15
CA TYR A 242 3.12 1.19 2.55
C TYR A 242 3.44 -0.27 2.81
N VAL A 243 4.51 -0.52 3.56
CA VAL A 243 5.01 -1.87 3.87
C VAL A 243 4.86 -2.14 5.36
N SER A 244 4.35 -3.32 5.69
CA SER A 244 4.55 -3.93 7.00
C SER A 244 5.04 -5.36 6.82
N THR A 245 6.14 -5.69 7.48
CA THR A 245 6.76 -7.01 7.38
C THR A 245 5.95 -8.07 8.12
N LEU A 246 5.91 -9.28 7.58
CA LEU A 246 5.38 -10.44 8.30
C LEU A 246 6.24 -10.70 9.54
N ASN A 247 5.63 -10.69 10.73
CA ASN A 247 6.30 -10.94 12.00
C ASN A 247 5.85 -12.29 12.55
N GLY A 248 6.68 -13.32 12.36
CA GLY A 248 6.31 -14.70 12.68
C GLY A 248 5.15 -15.16 11.78
N VAL A 249 3.95 -15.23 12.36
CA VAL A 249 2.71 -15.59 11.63
C VAL A 249 1.74 -14.43 11.46
N ASP A 250 2.00 -13.30 12.11
CA ASP A 250 1.13 -12.13 12.12
C ASP A 250 1.61 -11.08 11.11
N TRP A 251 0.66 -10.51 10.38
CA TRP A 251 0.92 -9.42 9.44
C TRP A 251 0.08 -8.20 9.81
N ASP A 252 0.74 -7.09 10.18
CA ASP A 252 0.09 -5.80 10.47
C ASP A 252 -0.35 -5.11 9.17
N PHE A 253 -1.40 -5.66 8.57
CA PHE A 253 -1.84 -5.34 7.21
C PHE A 253 -2.59 -4.02 7.09
N TYR A 254 -3.11 -3.47 8.19
CA TYR A 254 -3.86 -2.22 8.21
C TYR A 254 -3.34 -1.30 9.31
N THR A 255 -3.05 -0.05 8.94
CA THR A 255 -2.65 1.00 9.88
C THR A 255 -3.61 2.17 9.79
N SER A 256 -3.54 3.05 10.78
CA SER A 256 -4.30 4.31 10.79
C SER A 256 -3.39 5.50 11.02
N SER A 257 -3.76 6.66 10.49
CA SER A 257 -3.00 7.89 10.67
C SER A 257 -3.91 9.13 10.66
N ILE A 258 -3.32 10.27 10.99
CA ILE A 258 -3.94 11.59 10.93
C ILE A 258 -3.01 12.47 10.09
N GLY A 259 -3.54 13.16 9.09
CA GLY A 259 -2.69 14.03 8.27
C GLY A 259 -3.36 14.52 7.00
N ASN A 260 -2.53 14.84 6.00
CA ASN A 260 -3.00 15.27 4.69
C ASN A 260 -3.47 14.04 3.88
N PRO A 261 -4.79 13.81 3.70
CA PRO A 261 -5.30 12.62 3.03
C PRO A 261 -4.93 12.55 1.54
N LEU A 262 -4.65 13.70 0.91
CA LEU A 262 -4.24 13.73 -0.48
C LEU A 262 -2.81 13.24 -0.66
N LEU A 263 -1.97 13.29 0.37
CA LEU A 263 -0.63 12.71 0.29
C LEU A 263 -0.75 11.20 0.09
N ASN A 264 -1.44 10.50 1.00
CA ASN A 264 -1.64 9.05 0.90
C ASN A 264 -2.40 8.62 -0.37
N LEU A 265 -3.39 9.42 -0.79
CA LEU A 265 -4.10 9.19 -2.06
C LEU A 265 -3.13 9.21 -3.25
N LEU A 266 -2.30 10.26 -3.34
CA LEU A 266 -1.36 10.43 -4.44
C LEU A 266 -0.27 9.39 -4.40
N GLU A 267 0.26 9.04 -3.23
CA GLU A 267 1.29 8.00 -3.13
C GLU A 267 0.78 6.65 -3.64
N ILE A 268 -0.47 6.28 -3.33
CA ILE A 268 -1.08 5.05 -3.85
C ILE A 268 -1.25 5.10 -5.37
N VAL A 269 -1.82 6.19 -5.90
CA VAL A 269 -2.07 6.33 -7.34
C VAL A 269 -0.75 6.41 -8.13
N TRP A 270 0.18 7.24 -7.69
CA TRP A 270 1.49 7.42 -8.33
C TRP A 270 2.34 6.16 -8.25
N THR A 271 2.25 5.37 -7.18
CA THR A 271 2.91 4.06 -7.11
C THR A 271 2.41 3.14 -8.23
N ARG A 272 1.09 3.03 -8.44
CA ARG A 272 0.53 2.25 -9.55
C ARG A 272 1.01 2.75 -10.92
N LEU A 273 0.98 4.07 -11.13
CA LEU A 273 1.49 4.68 -12.36
C LEU A 273 2.98 4.41 -12.58
N SER A 274 3.78 4.45 -11.51
CA SER A 274 5.23 4.24 -11.59
C SER A 274 5.59 2.86 -12.11
N TYR A 275 4.91 1.81 -11.65
CA TYR A 275 5.11 0.46 -12.18
C TYR A 275 4.60 0.34 -13.61
N ARG A 276 3.40 0.87 -13.89
CA ARG A 276 2.75 0.72 -15.20
C ARG A 276 3.49 1.42 -16.34
N TYR A 277 4.04 2.60 -16.07
CA TYR A 277 4.75 3.43 -17.07
C TYR A 277 6.26 3.50 -16.85
N ASN A 278 6.79 2.74 -15.89
CA ASN A 278 8.19 2.80 -15.47
C ASN A 278 8.64 4.24 -15.16
N LEU A 279 7.81 4.99 -14.43
CA LEU A 279 8.10 6.40 -14.10
C LEU A 279 9.30 6.49 -13.15
N SER A 280 10.04 7.59 -13.27
CA SER A 280 11.10 7.91 -12.32
C SER A 280 10.53 8.09 -10.92
N SER A 281 11.20 7.55 -9.92
CA SER A 281 10.88 7.74 -8.50
C SER A 281 11.04 9.19 -8.01
N SER A 282 11.60 10.09 -8.84
CA SER A 282 11.63 11.53 -8.57
C SER A 282 10.24 12.17 -8.44
N ILE A 283 9.18 11.51 -8.93
CA ILE A 283 7.80 11.98 -8.78
C ILE A 283 7.36 12.12 -7.31
N PHE A 284 8.00 11.40 -6.38
CA PHE A 284 7.71 11.46 -4.94
C PHE A 284 8.49 12.55 -4.19
N GLY A 285 9.29 13.36 -4.91
CA GLY A 285 10.05 14.48 -4.32
C GLY A 285 11.31 14.03 -3.56
N GLU A 286 11.68 14.77 -2.51
CA GLU A 286 12.89 14.48 -1.72
C GLU A 286 12.75 13.22 -0.87
N ASP A 287 11.53 12.94 -0.40
CA ASP A 287 11.18 11.82 0.48
C ASP A 287 12.12 11.77 1.70
N LEU A 288 12.19 12.83 2.50
CA LEU A 288 13.03 12.88 3.72
C LEU A 288 12.20 13.01 5.01
N GLU A 289 10.89 13.13 4.87
CA GLU A 289 9.90 13.12 5.95
C GLU A 289 9.09 11.84 5.78
N LEU A 290 8.92 11.05 6.84
CA LEU A 290 8.07 9.84 6.85
C LEU A 290 6.73 10.16 7.51
N GLU A 291 5.63 9.66 6.95
CA GLU A 291 4.34 9.68 7.66
C GLU A 291 4.38 8.73 8.85
N GLY A 292 4.01 9.24 10.02
CA GLY A 292 3.70 8.39 11.16
C GLY A 292 2.41 7.60 10.90
N SER A 293 2.40 6.32 11.27
CA SER A 293 1.19 5.51 11.28
C SER A 293 1.08 4.70 12.57
N ASN A 294 -0.15 4.47 13.01
CA ASN A 294 -0.48 3.69 14.19
C ASN A 294 -0.86 2.27 13.75
N PRO A 295 -0.34 1.22 14.41
CA PRO A 295 -0.85 -0.13 14.25
C PRO A 295 -2.36 -0.18 14.49
N TYR A 296 -3.08 -0.91 13.64
CA TYR A 296 -4.54 -1.02 13.72
C TYR A 296 -5.02 -2.47 13.66
N LEU A 297 -4.92 -3.12 12.50
CA LEU A 297 -5.32 -4.52 12.34
C LEU A 297 -4.12 -5.36 11.92
N SER A 298 -3.91 -6.45 12.65
CA SER A 298 -3.04 -7.53 12.24
C SER A 298 -3.86 -8.77 11.90
N ALA A 299 -3.32 -9.63 11.05
CA ALA A 299 -4.00 -10.85 10.66
C ALA A 299 -3.06 -12.03 10.50
N ASN A 300 -3.58 -13.22 10.79
CA ASN A 300 -2.94 -14.49 10.54
C ASN A 300 -3.96 -15.55 10.12
N ILE A 301 -3.50 -16.60 9.44
CA ILE A 301 -4.35 -17.74 9.10
C ILE A 301 -4.44 -18.71 10.28
N VAL A 302 -5.66 -19.08 10.65
CA VAL A 302 -5.94 -20.08 11.70
C VAL A 302 -6.93 -21.14 11.21
N TRP A 303 -6.93 -22.27 11.90
CA TRP A 303 -8.00 -23.26 11.84
C TRP A 303 -8.86 -23.12 13.09
N ALA A 304 -10.13 -22.75 12.92
CA ALA A 304 -11.09 -22.59 14.01
C ALA A 304 -12.44 -23.18 13.58
N ASP A 305 -13.09 -23.94 14.47
CA ASP A 305 -14.41 -24.54 14.22
C ASP A 305 -14.49 -25.36 12.91
N GLY A 306 -13.39 -26.05 12.56
CA GLY A 306 -13.29 -26.84 11.31
C GLY A 306 -13.08 -26.01 10.04
N MET A 307 -12.98 -24.69 10.15
CA MET A 307 -12.77 -23.76 9.03
C MET A 307 -11.35 -23.19 9.05
N ARG A 308 -10.77 -23.04 7.85
CA ARG A 308 -9.54 -22.25 7.64
C ARG A 308 -9.96 -20.83 7.30
N GLY A 309 -9.45 -19.84 8.05
CA GLY A 309 -9.83 -18.44 7.82
C GLY A 309 -8.84 -17.44 8.37
N TRP A 310 -9.13 -16.17 8.13
CA TRP A 310 -8.38 -15.04 8.69
C TRP A 310 -8.84 -14.76 10.11
N ASN A 311 -7.88 -14.76 11.03
CA ASN A 311 -8.05 -14.22 12.36
C ASN A 311 -7.53 -12.78 12.37
N TYR A 312 -8.30 -11.88 12.98
CA TYR A 312 -8.00 -10.45 13.04
C TYR A 312 -7.75 -10.02 14.48
N HIS A 313 -6.63 -9.32 14.70
CA HIS A 313 -6.33 -8.71 15.98
C HIS A 313 -6.46 -7.20 15.89
N TYR A 314 -7.30 -6.62 16.75
CA TYR A 314 -7.46 -5.17 16.86
C TYR A 314 -6.53 -4.60 17.92
N THR A 315 -5.55 -3.81 17.49
CA THR A 315 -4.71 -3.06 18.43
C THR A 315 -5.54 -1.92 19.01
N THR A 316 -5.73 -1.89 20.34
CA THR A 316 -6.51 -0.83 20.98
C THR A 316 -5.59 0.25 21.52
N TYR A 317 -5.85 1.50 21.12
CA TYR A 317 -5.17 2.68 21.67
C TYR A 317 -6.19 3.70 22.21
N SER A 318 -5.78 4.44 23.23
CA SER A 318 -6.56 5.59 23.69
C SER A 318 -6.44 6.75 22.71
N ARG A 319 -7.40 7.69 22.74
CA ARG A 319 -7.34 8.89 21.89
C ARG A 319 -6.07 9.72 22.12
N SER A 320 -5.54 9.74 23.35
CA SER A 320 -4.32 10.48 23.67
C SER A 320 -3.08 9.82 23.06
N VAL A 321 -3.01 8.48 23.06
CA VAL A 321 -1.92 7.73 22.44
C VAL A 321 -1.92 7.94 20.93
N LEU A 322 -3.07 7.81 20.27
CA LEU A 322 -3.21 8.01 18.83
C LEU A 322 -2.75 9.41 18.38
N LYS A 323 -3.17 10.45 19.10
CA LYS A 323 -2.73 11.83 18.84
C LYS A 323 -1.24 12.05 19.08
N GLY A 324 -0.66 11.37 20.08
CA GLY A 324 0.75 11.50 20.45
C GLY A 324 1.71 10.72 19.55
N GLN A 325 1.26 9.62 18.95
CA GLN A 325 2.10 8.74 18.11
C GLN A 325 2.26 9.24 16.66
N VAL A 326 1.32 10.04 16.14
CA VAL A 326 1.30 10.51 14.73
C VAL A 326 1.56 12.03 14.60
N GLY A 327 1.98 12.69 15.68
CA GLY A 327 2.08 14.16 15.72
C GLY A 327 3.29 14.80 14.99
N GLY A 328 4.23 14.03 14.46
CA GLY A 328 5.39 14.59 13.77
C GLY A 328 5.85 13.72 12.62
N SER A 329 6.03 14.31 11.45
CA SER A 329 6.86 13.74 10.40
C SER A 329 8.21 13.35 11.02
N MET A 330 8.55 12.06 11.01
CA MET A 330 9.87 11.65 11.44
C MET A 330 10.84 11.92 10.31
N GLY A 331 11.97 12.54 10.62
CA GLY A 331 13.06 12.65 9.66
C GLY A 331 13.50 11.24 9.28
N TRP A 332 13.51 10.95 7.98
CA TRP A 332 14.03 9.68 7.51
C TRP A 332 15.53 9.57 7.82
N SER A 333 15.96 8.37 8.22
CA SER A 333 17.37 8.02 8.35
C SER A 333 17.67 6.68 7.68
N PRO A 334 18.88 6.51 7.14
CA PRO A 334 19.32 5.21 6.62
C PRO A 334 19.55 4.22 7.76
N VAL A 335 19.65 2.95 7.40
CA VAL A 335 19.88 1.88 8.38
C VAL A 335 21.33 1.96 8.85
N GLN A 336 21.53 2.12 10.16
CA GLN A 336 22.85 1.98 10.77
C GLN A 336 23.23 0.49 10.81
N LEU A 337 24.44 0.18 10.34
CA LEU A 337 24.95 -1.19 10.24
C LEU A 337 26.09 -1.41 11.23
N SER A 338 26.22 -2.66 11.69
CA SER A 338 27.50 -3.12 12.25
C SER A 338 28.56 -3.20 11.15
N PHE A 339 29.83 -3.27 11.54
CA PHE A 339 30.92 -3.41 10.57
C PHE A 339 30.76 -4.67 9.69
N ASP A 340 30.40 -5.81 10.28
CA ASP A 340 30.20 -7.06 9.55
C ASP A 340 29.01 -6.99 8.60
N GLN A 341 27.91 -6.36 9.04
CA GLN A 341 26.77 -6.11 8.16
C GLN A 341 27.17 -5.21 6.99
N PHE A 342 27.89 -4.12 7.25
CA PHE A 342 28.40 -3.21 6.22
C PHE A 342 29.28 -3.91 5.20
N GLN A 343 30.15 -4.84 5.63
CA GLN A 343 30.96 -5.64 4.70
C GLN A 343 30.10 -6.52 3.78
N ILE A 344 29.10 -7.21 4.33
CA ILE A 344 28.19 -8.05 3.52
C ILE A 344 27.35 -7.21 2.56
N ILE A 345 26.77 -6.10 3.02
CA ILE A 345 25.98 -5.22 2.15
C ILE A 345 26.86 -4.67 1.02
N ASN A 346 28.08 -4.23 1.31
CA ASN A 346 29.03 -3.80 0.27
C ASN A 346 29.38 -4.90 -0.73
N TYR A 347 29.55 -6.13 -0.25
CA TYR A 347 29.75 -7.28 -1.13
C TYR A 347 28.55 -7.47 -2.06
N LEU A 348 27.33 -7.39 -1.53
CA LEU A 348 26.10 -7.54 -2.30
C LEU A 348 25.88 -6.40 -3.31
N CYS A 349 26.23 -5.15 -2.96
CA CYS A 349 26.21 -4.02 -3.91
C CYS A 349 27.06 -4.28 -5.16
N LYS A 350 28.17 -5.03 -5.03
CA LYS A 350 29.09 -5.35 -6.13
C LYS A 350 28.75 -6.66 -6.86
N ASN A 351 28.27 -7.67 -6.13
CA ASN A 351 28.17 -9.06 -6.63
C ASN A 351 26.73 -9.58 -6.72
N GLN A 352 25.72 -8.78 -6.36
CA GLN A 352 24.28 -9.06 -6.39
C GLN A 352 23.76 -10.18 -5.46
N SER A 353 24.52 -11.27 -5.25
CA SER A 353 24.15 -12.34 -4.34
C SER A 353 25.30 -12.95 -3.55
N LEU A 354 25.00 -13.50 -2.38
CA LEU A 354 25.93 -14.24 -1.53
C LEU A 354 25.29 -15.53 -1.00
N LYS A 355 25.85 -16.68 -1.35
CA LYS A 355 25.41 -17.98 -0.81
C LYS A 355 25.64 -18.04 0.71
N LEU A 356 24.65 -18.53 1.46
CA LEU A 356 24.68 -18.50 2.93
C LEU A 356 25.93 -19.20 3.52
N HIS A 357 26.29 -20.36 2.96
CA HIS A 357 27.48 -21.12 3.40
C HIS A 357 28.82 -20.39 3.16
N LYS A 358 28.83 -19.29 2.40
CA LYS A 358 30.04 -18.48 2.16
C LYS A 358 30.18 -17.28 3.10
N ILE A 359 29.19 -17.00 3.96
CA ILE A 359 29.19 -15.81 4.84
C ILE A 359 30.42 -15.80 5.76
N ARG A 360 30.72 -16.90 6.45
CA ARG A 360 31.91 -17.00 7.32
C ARG A 360 33.19 -16.66 6.58
N ARG A 361 33.35 -17.20 5.37
CA ARG A 361 34.51 -16.92 4.52
C ARG A 361 34.55 -15.45 4.07
N ALA A 362 33.40 -14.87 3.74
CA ALA A 362 33.29 -13.48 3.32
C ALA A 362 33.67 -12.50 4.45
N LEU A 363 33.40 -12.87 5.71
CA LEU A 363 33.77 -12.09 6.89
C LEU A 363 35.16 -12.44 7.45
N ALA A 364 35.89 -13.38 6.84
CA ALA A 364 37.12 -13.95 7.40
C ALA A 364 36.96 -14.54 8.82
N LEU A 365 35.76 -15.02 9.16
CA LEU A 365 35.39 -15.66 10.45
C LEU A 365 35.34 -17.19 10.33
N SER A 366 36.21 -17.78 9.50
CA SER A 366 36.19 -19.22 9.22
C SER A 366 36.45 -20.08 10.47
N ASP A 367 37.21 -19.54 11.43
CA ASP A 367 37.67 -20.27 12.62
C ASP A 367 37.05 -19.74 13.94
N ASP A 368 36.07 -18.83 13.87
CA ASP A 368 35.39 -18.30 15.06
C ASP A 368 34.23 -19.22 15.49
N PRO A 369 34.37 -20.00 16.58
CA PRO A 369 33.33 -20.93 17.00
C PRO A 369 32.10 -20.22 17.59
N ASP A 370 32.23 -18.98 18.04
CA ASP A 370 31.16 -18.24 18.73
C ASP A 370 30.25 -17.49 17.73
N PHE A 371 30.66 -17.37 16.46
CA PHE A 371 29.87 -16.73 15.43
C PHE A 371 28.66 -17.57 15.00
N ASN A 372 27.45 -17.15 15.40
CA ASN A 372 26.22 -17.77 14.91
C ASN A 372 25.79 -17.17 13.56
N VAL A 373 25.93 -17.96 12.49
CA VAL A 373 25.56 -17.54 11.12
C VAL A 373 24.07 -17.27 11.00
N GLU A 374 23.21 -18.05 11.66
CA GLU A 374 21.76 -17.92 11.56
C GLU A 374 21.28 -16.63 12.24
N ASP A 375 21.80 -16.34 13.43
CA ASP A 375 21.49 -15.08 14.14
C ASP A 375 22.01 -13.87 13.33
N PHE A 376 23.18 -14.00 12.70
CA PHE A 376 23.71 -12.95 11.85
C PHE A 376 22.85 -12.74 10.59
N ILE A 377 22.40 -13.81 9.92
CA ILE A 377 21.47 -13.72 8.79
C ILE A 377 20.15 -13.06 9.21
N ALA A 378 19.60 -13.45 10.36
CA ALA A 378 18.40 -12.83 10.91
C ALA A 378 18.63 -11.32 11.16
N SER A 379 19.79 -10.95 11.72
CA SER A 379 20.16 -9.54 11.92
C SER A 379 20.24 -8.76 10.60
N LEU A 380 20.75 -9.38 9.52
CA LEU A 380 20.79 -8.79 8.19
C LEU A 380 19.39 -8.63 7.60
N ILE A 381 18.53 -9.64 7.70
CA ILE A 381 17.13 -9.55 7.23
C ILE A 381 16.37 -8.44 7.96
N ASN A 382 16.61 -8.29 9.26
CA ASN A 382 15.99 -7.24 10.08
C ASN A 382 16.42 -5.82 9.69
N THR A 383 17.51 -5.64 8.94
CA THR A 383 17.85 -4.33 8.36
C THR A 383 16.84 -3.88 7.30
N GLY A 384 16.07 -4.82 6.73
CA GLY A 384 15.19 -4.55 5.60
C GLY A 384 15.91 -4.29 4.26
N LEU A 385 17.23 -4.44 4.20
CA LEU A 385 18.02 -4.22 2.98
C LEU A 385 18.20 -5.48 2.13
N VAL A 386 17.94 -6.66 2.70
CA VAL A 386 18.16 -7.95 2.04
C VAL A 386 16.95 -8.87 2.17
N TYR A 387 16.89 -9.87 1.29
CA TYR A 387 15.93 -10.96 1.36
C TYR A 387 16.60 -12.30 1.03
N LEU A 388 15.94 -13.41 1.36
CA LEU A 388 16.40 -14.75 1.03
C LEU A 388 15.87 -15.20 -0.33
N TYR A 389 16.80 -15.53 -1.24
CA TYR A 389 16.47 -16.15 -2.51
C TYR A 389 16.66 -17.67 -2.43
N ALA A 390 15.59 -18.40 -2.75
CA ALA A 390 15.52 -19.86 -2.70
C ALA A 390 16.07 -20.46 -1.39
N SER A 391 15.95 -19.73 -0.27
CA SER A 391 16.47 -20.11 1.06
C SER A 391 17.97 -20.47 1.09
N ARG A 392 18.77 -20.00 0.12
CA ARG A 392 20.17 -20.43 -0.08
C ARG A 392 21.15 -19.30 -0.31
N GLU A 393 20.67 -18.11 -0.66
CA GLU A 393 21.50 -16.95 -0.85
C GLU A 393 20.80 -15.66 -0.41
N LEU A 394 21.60 -14.71 0.05
CA LEU A 394 21.18 -13.34 0.30
C LEU A 394 21.26 -12.55 -1.01
N ARG A 395 20.25 -11.70 -1.22
CA ARG A 395 20.22 -10.69 -2.28
C ARG A 395 19.72 -9.36 -1.71
N LEU A 396 20.07 -8.26 -2.35
CA LEU A 396 19.55 -6.94 -2.00
C LEU A 396 18.05 -6.86 -2.32
N LEU A 397 17.28 -6.32 -1.38
CA LEU A 397 15.89 -5.96 -1.61
C LEU A 397 15.77 -4.65 -2.39
N THR A 398 16.67 -3.72 -2.10
CA THR A 398 16.73 -2.39 -2.70
C THR A 398 17.21 -2.44 -4.14
N GLU A 399 16.79 -1.48 -4.97
CA GLU A 399 17.19 -1.40 -6.37
C GLU A 399 18.60 -0.82 -6.55
N ALA A 400 18.94 0.23 -5.81
CA ALA A 400 20.24 0.89 -5.89
C ALA A 400 20.84 1.10 -4.49
N CYS A 401 21.05 0.01 -3.76
CA CYS A 401 21.68 0.04 -2.44
C CYS A 401 23.02 0.75 -2.49
N ARG A 402 23.21 1.72 -1.60
CA ARG A 402 24.51 2.33 -1.34
C ARG A 402 24.84 2.27 0.14
N THR A 403 26.12 2.20 0.41
CA THR A 403 26.67 2.27 1.76
C THR A 403 27.50 3.55 1.89
N ILE A 404 27.52 4.13 3.07
CA ILE A 404 28.31 5.32 3.39
C ILE A 404 28.95 5.16 4.77
N ILE A 405 30.09 5.82 4.96
CA ILE A 405 30.74 5.99 6.26
C ILE A 405 30.65 7.47 6.59
N MET A 406 30.02 7.81 7.71
CA MET A 406 29.86 9.19 8.15
C MET A 406 31.08 9.67 8.94
N PRO A 407 31.29 10.99 9.11
CA PRO A 407 32.44 11.53 9.85
C PRO A 407 32.52 11.08 11.32
N ASP A 408 31.43 10.61 11.89
CA ASP A 408 31.35 10.01 13.23
C ASP A 408 31.90 8.56 13.29
N GLY A 409 32.28 7.98 12.15
CA GLY A 409 32.79 6.63 12.01
C GLY A 409 31.72 5.55 11.92
N ASN A 410 30.43 5.92 11.91
CA ASN A 410 29.32 4.96 11.79
C ASN A 410 29.08 4.56 10.32
N TYR A 411 28.56 3.35 10.16
CA TYR A 411 28.25 2.74 8.86
C TYR A 411 26.75 2.81 8.59
N TYR A 412 26.37 3.31 7.42
CA TYR A 412 24.98 3.38 7.02
C TYR A 412 24.74 2.80 5.64
N ALA A 413 23.52 2.32 5.40
CA ALA A 413 23.08 1.92 4.08
C ALA A 413 21.59 2.18 3.85
N ALA A 414 21.23 2.42 2.60
CA ALA A 414 19.86 2.55 2.14
C ALA A 414 19.77 2.37 0.62
N ASP A 415 18.55 2.24 0.11
CA ASP A 415 18.31 2.44 -1.32
C ASP A 415 18.55 3.91 -1.69
N ASP A 416 19.38 4.14 -2.71
CA ASP A 416 19.68 5.48 -3.21
C ASP A 416 19.20 5.67 -4.66
N LYS A 417 18.21 4.89 -5.12
CA LYS A 417 17.61 5.03 -6.45
C LYS A 417 17.14 6.46 -6.74
N THR A 418 16.58 7.12 -5.74
CA THR A 418 16.12 8.52 -5.82
C THR A 418 17.18 9.54 -5.44
N GLY A 419 18.36 9.14 -4.98
CA GLY A 419 19.33 10.02 -4.33
C GLY A 419 18.98 10.38 -2.88
N ARG A 420 18.02 9.68 -2.23
CA ARG A 420 17.56 9.93 -0.85
C ARG A 420 18.70 9.83 0.17
N LEU A 421 19.51 8.76 0.09
CA LEU A 421 20.68 8.59 0.96
C LEU A 421 21.70 9.70 0.70
N THR A 422 21.96 10.01 -0.57
CA THR A 422 22.89 11.08 -0.96
C THR A 422 22.45 12.43 -0.37
N ARG A 423 21.17 12.79 -0.48
CA ARG A 423 20.63 14.04 0.11
C ARG A 423 20.70 14.04 1.64
N TRP A 424 20.39 12.92 2.29
CA TRP A 424 20.50 12.79 3.74
C TRP A 424 21.93 13.02 4.22
N ALA A 425 22.91 12.42 3.54
CA ALA A 425 24.34 12.53 3.87
C ALA A 425 24.92 13.93 3.59
N PHE A 426 24.29 14.76 2.75
CA PHE A 426 24.69 16.15 2.58
C PHE A 426 24.06 17.09 3.63
N LYS A 427 22.95 16.69 4.25
CA LYS A 427 22.26 17.48 5.29
C LYS A 427 22.81 17.24 6.69
N ASN A 428 23.50 16.12 6.93
CA ASN A 428 24.09 15.70 8.20
C ASN A 428 25.58 15.51 8.05
#